data_AF-A0A6S6W7K7-F1
#
_entry.id   AF-A0A6S6W7K7-F1
#
_cell.length_a   1.000
_cell.length_b   1.000
_cell.length_c   1.000
_cell.angle_alpha   90.00
_cell.angle_beta   90.00
_cell.angle_gamma   90.00
#
_symmetry.space_group_name_H-M   'P 1'
#
loop_
_entity.id
_entity.type
_entity.pdbx_description
1 polymer ?
#
loop_
_entity_poly.entity_id
_entity_poly.type
_entity_poly.pdbx_seq_one_letter_code
_entity_poly.pdbx_strand_id
1 'polypeptide(L)'
;MAPLTGSGISLTFPKDVLNTSSSNPHSKKTATHYKAASPAYNKQHLIVRPIDDLANTEEDDEALDPQNDVRIYKQVEIYGKERNDTVPAPTILLALMQPSSSGAKDLDAWYCQEHNEQMSKEPGWLRTCRYELVSQSSDDAEAKLTFLAIHEFGEGEQLGDMVKALQPVSEWTMRVMREAVGIDAAIYRALTS
;
A
#
# COMPACT_ATOMS: atom_id res chain seq x y z
N MET A 1 -13.81 -4.56 -22.44
CA MET A 1 -12.66 -4.22 -21.57
C MET A 1 -11.61 -5.30 -21.76
N ALA A 2 -10.32 -4.97 -21.75
CA ALA A 2 -9.28 -6.01 -21.71
C ALA A 2 -9.35 -6.73 -20.35
N PRO A 3 -9.07 -8.04 -20.28
CA PRO A 3 -9.04 -8.75 -18.99
C PRO A 3 -7.98 -8.14 -18.08
N LEU A 4 -8.32 -7.97 -16.79
CA LEU A 4 -7.37 -7.59 -15.76
C LEU A 4 -6.42 -8.77 -15.54
N THR A 5 -5.19 -8.65 -16.03
CA THR A 5 -4.14 -9.65 -15.87
C THR A 5 -2.95 -9.07 -15.14
N GLY A 6 -2.20 -9.95 -14.46
CA GLY A 6 -0.96 -9.62 -13.75
C GLY A 6 -1.13 -9.58 -12.23
N SER A 7 0.00 -9.48 -11.54
CA SER A 7 0.06 -9.51 -10.08
C SER A 7 -0.55 -8.27 -9.43
N GLY A 8 -1.06 -8.45 -8.22
CA GLY A 8 -1.67 -7.39 -7.43
C GLY A 8 -1.61 -7.70 -5.94
N ILE A 9 -2.36 -6.92 -5.16
CA ILE A 9 -2.59 -7.16 -3.74
C ILE A 9 -4.02 -6.83 -3.37
N SER A 10 -4.54 -7.47 -2.33
CA SER A 10 -5.71 -7.01 -1.58
C SER A 10 -5.23 -6.40 -0.27
N LEU A 11 -5.71 -5.19 0.03
CA LEU A 11 -5.60 -4.55 1.32
C LEU A 11 -6.95 -4.65 2.03
N THR A 12 -6.94 -5.14 3.27
CA THR A 12 -8.12 -5.11 4.14
C THR A 12 -7.82 -4.24 5.35
N PHE A 13 -8.67 -3.25 5.60
CA PHE A 13 -8.69 -2.44 6.83
C PHE A 13 -9.91 -2.85 7.66
N PRO A 14 -9.73 -3.69 8.70
CA PRO A 14 -10.84 -4.11 9.54
C PRO A 14 -11.36 -2.94 10.40
N LYS A 15 -12.70 -2.78 10.49
CA LYS A 15 -13.30 -1.82 11.44
C LYS A 15 -13.29 -2.34 12.89
N ASP A 16 -13.25 -3.66 13.08
CA ASP A 16 -13.17 -4.33 14.39
C ASP A 16 -12.05 -5.39 14.41
N VAL A 17 -11.44 -5.63 15.59
CA VAL A 17 -10.28 -6.54 15.79
C VAL A 17 -10.62 -8.02 15.53
N LEU A 18 -11.91 -8.36 15.38
CA LEU A 18 -12.46 -9.70 15.55
C LEU A 18 -12.91 -10.36 14.23
N ASN A 19 -12.03 -10.46 13.23
CA ASN A 19 -12.03 -11.60 12.30
C ASN A 19 -10.80 -11.60 11.39
N THR A 20 -9.77 -12.37 11.76
CA THR A 20 -8.50 -12.48 10.99
C THR A 20 -8.29 -13.86 10.37
N SER A 21 -9.31 -14.73 10.39
CA SER A 21 -9.18 -16.10 9.90
C SER A 21 -10.09 -16.32 8.70
N SER A 22 -9.61 -15.87 7.54
CA SER A 22 -10.11 -16.34 6.25
C SER A 22 -8.93 -16.63 5.35
N SER A 23 -8.80 -17.92 5.00
CA SER A 23 -7.84 -18.45 4.04
C SER A 23 -8.45 -18.39 2.65
N ASN A 24 -7.82 -17.64 1.74
CA ASN A 24 -8.18 -17.69 0.32
C ASN A 24 -7.48 -18.90 -0.34
N PRO A 25 -8.23 -19.85 -0.95
CA PRO A 25 -7.66 -21.03 -1.60
C PRO A 25 -6.82 -20.74 -2.86
N HIS A 26 -6.85 -19.50 -3.39
CA HIS A 26 -6.23 -19.13 -4.67
C HIS A 26 -4.87 -18.42 -4.55
N SER A 27 -4.45 -18.01 -3.34
CA SER A 27 -3.10 -17.48 -3.12
C SER A 27 -2.21 -18.54 -2.45
N LYS A 28 -1.06 -18.85 -3.08
CA LYS A 28 -0.01 -19.65 -2.43
C LYS A 28 0.74 -18.86 -1.35
N LYS A 29 0.58 -17.53 -1.29
CA LYS A 29 1.19 -16.63 -0.31
C LYS A 29 0.20 -16.31 0.80
N THR A 30 0.64 -16.47 2.05
CA THR A 30 -0.17 -16.19 3.24
C THR A 30 -0.42 -14.70 3.42
N ALA A 31 -1.59 -14.35 3.95
CA ALA A 31 -1.90 -12.99 4.37
C ALA A 31 -0.91 -12.51 5.44
N THR A 32 -0.45 -11.27 5.32
CA THR A 32 0.38 -10.64 6.36
C THR A 32 -0.46 -9.64 7.15
N HIS A 33 -0.39 -9.74 8.47
CA HIS A 33 -1.09 -8.84 9.37
C HIS A 33 -0.14 -7.77 9.87
N TYR A 34 -0.62 -6.54 9.88
CA TYR A 34 0.13 -5.34 10.21
C TYR A 34 -0.65 -4.54 11.25
N LYS A 35 0.07 -3.90 12.17
CA LYS A 35 -0.47 -2.93 13.13
C LYS A 35 0.16 -1.57 12.91
N ALA A 36 -0.65 -0.52 12.93
CA ALA A 36 -0.18 0.84 12.79
C ALA A 36 0.81 1.19 13.91
N ALA A 37 1.88 1.89 13.55
CA ALA A 37 2.90 2.34 14.47
C ALA A 37 2.39 3.45 15.40
N SER A 38 1.64 4.40 14.84
CA SER A 38 1.01 5.47 15.61
C SER A 38 -0.29 4.97 16.27
N PRO A 39 -0.44 5.10 17.59
CA PRO A 39 -1.71 4.81 18.27
C PRO A 39 -2.82 5.82 17.95
N ALA A 40 -2.47 6.99 17.38
CA ALA A 40 -3.42 8.03 17.00
C ALA A 40 -4.02 7.83 15.61
N TYR A 41 -3.47 6.92 14.82
CA TYR A 41 -3.96 6.63 13.48
C TYR A 41 -5.25 5.79 13.54
N ASN A 42 -6.26 6.09 12.74
CA ASN A 42 -7.59 5.47 12.87
C ASN A 42 -7.64 4.02 12.33
N LYS A 43 -6.87 3.69 11.29
CA LYS A 43 -6.77 2.33 10.73
C LYS A 43 -5.65 1.56 11.43
N GLN A 44 -5.94 1.08 12.63
CA GLN A 44 -4.94 0.41 13.48
C GLN A 44 -4.47 -0.94 12.91
N HIS A 45 -5.26 -1.60 12.08
CA HIS A 45 -4.98 -2.91 11.53
C HIS A 45 -5.01 -2.89 10.01
N LEU A 46 -4.08 -3.61 9.40
CA LEU A 46 -4.00 -3.81 7.96
C LEU A 46 -3.67 -5.27 7.67
N ILE A 47 -4.39 -5.85 6.72
CA ILE A 47 -4.10 -7.18 6.19
C ILE A 47 -3.69 -7.01 4.73
N VAL A 48 -2.51 -7.50 4.37
CA VAL A 48 -1.99 -7.48 3.00
C VAL A 48 -1.99 -8.91 2.46
N ARG A 49 -2.70 -9.13 1.36
CA ARG A 49 -2.74 -10.41 0.65
C ARG A 49 -2.18 -10.26 -0.76
N PRO A 50 -1.09 -10.95 -1.12
CA PRO A 50 -0.63 -11.00 -2.50
C PRO A 50 -1.64 -11.69 -3.41
N ILE A 51 -1.76 -11.21 -4.64
CA ILE A 51 -2.54 -11.82 -5.71
C ILE A 51 -1.56 -12.13 -6.85
N ASP A 52 -1.37 -13.41 -7.17
CA ASP A 52 -0.42 -13.83 -8.21
C ASP A 52 -0.90 -13.39 -9.60
N ASP A 53 -2.20 -13.51 -9.87
CA ASP A 53 -2.83 -13.01 -11.10
C ASP A 53 -4.26 -12.53 -10.82
N LEU A 54 -4.52 -11.25 -11.11
CA LEU A 54 -5.83 -10.63 -10.97
C LEU A 54 -6.90 -11.32 -11.82
N ALA A 55 -6.53 -12.03 -12.88
CA ALA A 55 -7.48 -12.78 -13.69
C ALA A 55 -8.12 -13.95 -12.94
N ASN A 56 -7.45 -14.45 -11.89
CA ASN A 56 -7.93 -15.54 -11.03
C ASN A 56 -8.52 -15.04 -9.72
N THR A 57 -8.62 -13.73 -9.54
CA THR A 57 -9.40 -13.17 -8.45
C THR A 57 -10.86 -13.37 -8.87
N GLU A 58 -11.45 -14.48 -8.44
CA GLU A 58 -12.91 -14.56 -8.43
C GLU A 58 -13.42 -13.36 -7.62
N GLU A 59 -14.63 -12.88 -7.91
CA GLU A 59 -15.34 -11.98 -7.01
C GLU A 59 -15.62 -12.76 -5.71
N ASP A 60 -14.58 -13.11 -4.95
CA ASP A 60 -14.68 -13.82 -3.69
C ASP A 60 -15.57 -12.94 -2.80
N ASP A 61 -16.66 -13.53 -2.32
CA ASP A 61 -17.69 -12.95 -1.45
C ASP A 61 -17.11 -12.29 -0.15
N GLU A 62 -15.79 -12.36 0.10
CA GLU A 62 -15.10 -11.50 1.09
C GLU A 62 -15.34 -9.99 0.84
N ALA A 63 -15.66 -9.60 -0.41
CA ALA A 63 -16.06 -8.24 -0.76
C ALA A 63 -17.40 -7.81 -0.13
N LEU A 64 -18.14 -8.71 0.53
CA LEU A 64 -19.46 -8.45 1.10
C LEU A 64 -19.48 -8.33 2.64
N ASP A 65 -18.34 -8.28 3.33
CA ASP A 65 -18.35 -7.87 4.74
C ASP A 65 -18.38 -6.33 4.84
N PRO A 66 -19.54 -5.69 5.11
CA PRO A 66 -19.64 -4.23 5.23
C PRO A 66 -18.80 -3.66 6.39
N GLN A 67 -18.31 -4.54 7.27
CA GLN A 67 -17.46 -4.21 8.40
C GLN A 67 -15.98 -4.03 8.00
N ASN A 68 -15.58 -4.43 6.79
CA ASN A 68 -14.20 -4.29 6.32
C ASN A 68 -14.12 -3.40 5.08
N ASP A 69 -13.12 -2.51 5.05
CA ASP A 69 -12.73 -1.80 3.83
C ASP A 69 -11.69 -2.66 3.09
N VAL A 70 -12.14 -3.33 2.03
CA VAL A 70 -11.33 -4.20 1.18
C VAL A 70 -11.05 -3.47 -0.13
N ARG A 71 -9.78 -3.41 -0.52
CA ARG A 71 -9.33 -2.73 -1.74
C ARG A 71 -8.39 -3.63 -2.53
N ILE A 72 -8.68 -3.82 -3.81
CA ILE A 72 -7.86 -4.61 -4.73
C ILE A 72 -7.04 -3.66 -5.59
N TYR A 73 -5.74 -3.95 -5.68
CA TYR A 73 -4.76 -3.12 -6.34
C TYR A 73 -3.95 -3.93 -7.37
N LYS A 74 -3.74 -3.35 -8.54
CA LYS A 74 -2.85 -3.88 -9.58
C LYS A 74 -1.46 -3.31 -9.43
N GLN A 75 -0.43 -4.15 -9.44
CA GLN A 75 0.95 -3.69 -9.39
C GLN A 75 1.35 -3.00 -10.70
N VAL A 76 1.96 -1.82 -10.60
CA VAL A 76 2.45 -1.06 -11.75
C VAL A 76 3.96 -0.90 -11.76
N GLU A 77 4.62 -0.91 -10.60
CA GLU A 77 6.07 -0.79 -10.52
C GLU A 77 6.61 -1.50 -9.27
N ILE A 78 7.81 -2.07 -9.40
CA ILE A 78 8.68 -2.40 -8.28
C ILE A 78 10.00 -1.68 -8.50
N TYR A 79 10.41 -0.86 -7.53
CA TYR A 79 11.72 -0.23 -7.48
C TYR A 79 12.50 -0.78 -6.28
N GLY A 80 13.58 -1.51 -6.53
CA GLY A 80 14.40 -2.11 -5.48
C GLY A 80 14.93 -3.48 -5.87
N LYS A 81 15.49 -4.20 -4.90
CA LYS A 81 16.06 -5.53 -5.12
C LYS A 81 14.96 -6.59 -5.13
N GLU A 82 15.16 -7.65 -5.90
CA GLU A 82 14.38 -8.87 -5.72
C GLU A 82 14.57 -9.41 -4.30
N ARG A 83 13.48 -9.76 -3.64
CA ARG A 83 13.48 -10.40 -2.33
C ARG A 83 12.60 -11.62 -2.33
N ASN A 84 12.83 -12.49 -1.36
CA ASN A 84 11.95 -13.60 -1.10
C ASN A 84 10.64 -13.08 -0.47
N ASP A 85 9.57 -13.04 -1.25
CA ASP A 85 8.23 -12.63 -0.81
C ASP A 85 7.58 -13.59 0.20
N THR A 86 8.20 -14.74 0.50
CA THR A 86 7.70 -15.64 1.55
C THR A 86 7.92 -15.09 2.96
N VAL A 87 8.82 -14.12 3.11
CA VAL A 87 9.02 -13.40 4.38
C VAL A 87 8.47 -11.99 4.20
N PRO A 88 7.44 -11.57 4.95
CA PRO A 88 6.92 -10.21 4.87
C PRO A 88 7.96 -9.17 5.30
N ALA A 89 7.80 -7.93 4.83
CA ALA A 89 8.58 -6.82 5.39
C ALA A 89 8.17 -6.59 6.85
N PRO A 90 9.12 -6.54 7.81
CA PRO A 90 8.79 -6.29 9.22
C PRO A 90 8.16 -4.91 9.42
N THR A 91 8.54 -3.92 8.61
CA THR A 91 7.96 -2.58 8.63
C THR A 91 7.58 -2.15 7.22
N ILE A 92 6.43 -1.51 7.07
CA ILE A 92 6.03 -0.86 5.82
C ILE A 92 5.60 0.59 6.09
N LEU A 93 5.93 1.49 5.16
CA LEU A 93 5.30 2.80 5.04
C LEU A 93 4.31 2.71 3.88
N LEU A 94 3.03 2.80 4.21
CA LEU A 94 1.93 2.84 3.25
C LEU A 94 1.58 4.29 2.95
N ALA A 95 1.54 4.65 1.66
CA ALA A 95 1.13 5.96 1.18
C ALA A 95 0.05 5.81 0.10
N LEU A 96 -1.17 6.22 0.44
CA LEU A 96 -2.31 6.31 -0.44
C LEU A 96 -2.44 7.76 -0.93
N MET A 97 -2.61 7.93 -2.24
CA MET A 97 -2.70 9.26 -2.84
C MET A 97 -3.78 9.30 -3.92
N GLN A 98 -4.45 10.45 -4.03
CA GLN A 98 -5.28 10.81 -5.16
C GLN A 98 -4.68 12.03 -5.85
N PRO A 99 -4.08 11.90 -7.05
CA PRO A 99 -3.67 13.06 -7.81
C PRO A 99 -4.90 13.85 -8.29
N SER A 100 -4.68 15.12 -8.64
CA SER A 100 -5.64 15.88 -9.44
C SER A 100 -5.89 15.20 -10.79
N SER A 101 -6.96 15.59 -11.49
CA SER A 101 -7.32 15.02 -12.80
C SER A 101 -6.21 15.14 -13.85
N SER A 102 -5.31 16.12 -13.71
CA SER A 102 -4.13 16.30 -14.58
C SER A 102 -2.81 15.88 -13.92
N GLY A 103 -2.81 15.60 -12.61
CA GLY A 103 -1.60 15.36 -11.82
C GLY A 103 -1.07 13.94 -11.87
N ALA A 104 -1.83 12.96 -12.38
CA ALA A 104 -1.44 11.55 -12.33
C ALA A 104 -0.10 11.26 -13.04
N LYS A 105 0.16 11.91 -14.18
CA LYS A 105 1.44 11.78 -14.90
C LYS A 105 2.60 12.45 -14.15
N ASP A 106 2.36 13.58 -13.49
CA ASP A 106 3.41 14.25 -12.70
C ASP A 106 3.75 13.46 -11.44
N LEU A 107 2.73 12.87 -10.79
CA LEU A 107 2.91 11.96 -9.65
C LEU A 107 3.74 10.72 -10.05
N ASP A 108 3.40 10.07 -11.16
CA ASP A 108 4.15 8.92 -11.68
C ASP A 108 5.60 9.30 -12.01
N ALA A 109 5.80 10.41 -12.73
CA ALA A 109 7.13 10.91 -13.07
C ALA A 109 7.96 11.25 -11.81
N TRP A 110 7.35 11.88 -10.81
CA TRP A 110 8.00 12.18 -9.54
C TRP A 110 8.45 10.91 -8.82
N TYR A 111 7.61 9.86 -8.79
CA TYR A 111 7.99 8.57 -8.23
C TYR A 111 9.21 7.98 -8.95
N CYS A 112 9.14 7.86 -10.28
CA CYS A 112 10.18 7.22 -11.07
C CYS A 112 11.51 7.98 -11.08
N GLN A 113 11.46 9.31 -11.08
CA GLN A 113 12.64 10.16 -11.34
C GLN A 113 13.27 10.75 -10.07
N GLU A 114 12.53 10.86 -8.97
CA GLU A 114 13.02 11.52 -7.75
C GLU A 114 12.74 10.68 -6.49
N HIS A 115 11.47 10.41 -6.20
CA HIS A 115 11.07 9.92 -4.89
C HIS A 115 11.60 8.52 -4.59
N ASN A 116 11.56 7.60 -5.55
CA ASN A 116 12.05 6.23 -5.35
C ASN A 116 13.54 6.21 -5.00
N GLU A 117 14.37 6.99 -5.72
CA GLU A 117 15.79 7.08 -5.42
C GLU A 117 16.02 7.74 -4.04
N GLN A 118 15.25 8.79 -3.71
CA GLN A 118 15.35 9.43 -2.41
C GLN A 118 14.98 8.47 -1.27
N MET A 119 13.86 7.77 -1.38
CA MET A 119 13.40 6.79 -0.39
C MET A 119 14.39 5.64 -0.22
N SER A 120 15.07 5.24 -1.31
CA SER A 120 16.07 4.17 -1.25
C SER A 120 17.28 4.45 -0.38
N LYS A 121 17.47 5.72 0.02
CA LYS A 121 18.57 6.16 0.90
C LYS A 121 18.20 6.06 2.38
N GLU A 122 16.93 5.81 2.71
CA GLU A 122 16.49 5.67 4.09
C GLU A 122 17.04 4.38 4.72
N PRO A 123 17.44 4.41 6.00
CA PRO A 123 17.95 3.23 6.70
C PRO A 123 16.97 2.07 6.65
N GLY A 124 17.50 0.87 6.36
CA GLY A 124 16.71 -0.35 6.32
C GLY A 124 15.78 -0.48 5.11
N TRP A 125 15.75 0.47 4.17
CA TRP A 125 14.90 0.38 2.97
C TRP A 125 15.21 -0.86 2.13
N LEU A 126 14.17 -1.54 1.66
CA LEU A 126 14.26 -2.76 0.85
C LEU A 126 13.80 -2.53 -0.59
N ARG A 127 12.57 -2.04 -0.75
CA ARG A 127 11.94 -1.74 -2.05
C ARG A 127 10.75 -0.81 -1.88
N THR A 128 10.35 -0.20 -3.00
CA THR A 128 9.07 0.48 -3.18
C THR A 128 8.24 -0.29 -4.19
N CYS A 129 7.02 -0.64 -3.84
CA CYS A 129 6.05 -1.22 -4.76
C CYS A 129 4.92 -0.22 -4.98
N ARG A 130 4.57 0.05 -6.24
CA ARG A 130 3.46 0.95 -6.60
C ARG A 130 2.32 0.19 -7.23
N TYR A 131 1.11 0.64 -6.94
CA TYR A 131 -0.12 0.01 -7.37
C TYR A 131 -1.20 1.02 -7.76
N GLU A 132 -2.11 0.58 -8.63
CA GLU A 132 -3.32 1.29 -9.02
C GLU A 132 -4.56 0.54 -8.54
N LEU A 133 -5.55 1.26 -8.03
CA LEU A 133 -6.80 0.69 -7.53
C LEU A 133 -7.59 0.04 -8.68
N VAL A 134 -8.02 -1.20 -8.46
CA VAL A 134 -8.87 -1.98 -9.37
C VAL A 134 -10.32 -1.94 -8.89
N SER A 135 -10.54 -2.20 -7.61
CA SER A 135 -11.87 -2.22 -7.00
C SER A 135 -11.79 -2.00 -5.49
N GLN A 136 -12.91 -1.64 -4.88
CA GLN A 136 -13.06 -1.49 -3.42
C GLN A 136 -14.47 -1.91 -2.99
N SER A 137 -14.62 -2.40 -1.76
CA SER A 137 -15.91 -2.83 -1.20
C SER A 137 -16.72 -1.70 -0.57
N SER A 138 -16.08 -0.59 -0.19
CA SER A 138 -16.71 0.52 0.53
C SER A 138 -16.90 1.76 -0.35
N ASP A 139 -18.04 2.43 -0.17
CA ASP A 139 -18.36 3.73 -0.78
C ASP A 139 -17.93 4.94 0.11
N ASP A 140 -17.31 4.71 1.27
CA ASP A 140 -16.88 5.78 2.19
C ASP A 140 -15.89 6.77 1.54
N ALA A 141 -15.94 8.05 1.90
CA ALA A 141 -15.24 9.17 1.23
C ALA A 141 -13.70 9.03 0.99
N GLU A 142 -13.02 8.08 1.65
CA GLU A 142 -11.64 7.68 1.31
C GLU A 142 -11.54 6.87 -0.01
N ALA A 143 -12.69 6.49 -0.57
CA ALA A 143 -13.01 5.78 -1.81
C ALA A 143 -12.38 6.35 -3.10
N LYS A 144 -11.49 7.33 -2.98
CA LYS A 144 -10.91 8.05 -4.11
C LYS A 144 -9.40 8.03 -4.11
N LEU A 145 -8.69 7.37 -3.19
CA LEU A 145 -7.23 7.27 -3.26
C LEU A 145 -6.85 6.13 -4.22
N THR A 146 -6.72 6.45 -5.52
CA THR A 146 -6.52 5.43 -6.56
C THR A 146 -5.08 4.96 -6.69
N PHE A 147 -4.11 5.68 -6.11
CA PHE A 147 -2.69 5.31 -6.15
C PHE A 147 -2.20 4.88 -4.78
N LEU A 148 -1.43 3.79 -4.76
CA LEU A 148 -0.81 3.23 -3.57
C LEU A 148 0.69 3.07 -3.80
N ALA A 149 1.49 3.51 -2.85
CA ALA A 149 2.88 3.10 -2.68
C ALA A 149 3.05 2.37 -1.35
N ILE A 150 3.75 1.25 -1.38
CA ILE A 150 4.23 0.53 -0.20
C ILE A 150 5.75 0.57 -0.24
N HIS A 151 6.34 1.24 0.74
CA HIS A 151 7.78 1.21 0.97
C HIS A 151 8.08 0.18 2.05
N GLU A 152 8.85 -0.84 1.70
CA GLU A 152 9.20 -1.93 2.60
C GLU A 152 10.54 -1.66 3.28
N PHE A 153 10.59 -1.94 4.58
CA PHE A 153 11.77 -1.76 5.41
C PHE A 153 12.10 -3.03 6.20
N GLY A 154 13.40 -3.28 6.35
CA GLY A 154 13.98 -4.34 7.16
C GLY A 154 14.47 -3.85 8.51
N GLU A 155 15.41 -4.60 9.08
CA GLU A 155 16.07 -4.25 10.34
C GLU A 155 16.87 -2.94 10.21
N GLY A 156 16.90 -2.14 11.29
CA GLY A 156 17.66 -0.88 11.35
C GLY A 156 16.95 0.32 10.73
N GLU A 157 15.67 0.22 10.40
CA GLU A 157 14.84 1.36 9.98
C GLU A 157 14.74 2.44 11.07
N GLN A 158 14.52 3.69 10.65
CA GLN A 158 14.50 4.87 11.52
C GLN A 158 13.28 5.77 11.29
N LEU A 159 12.17 5.20 10.84
CA LEU A 159 10.94 5.93 10.50
C LEU A 159 10.25 6.52 11.75
N GLY A 160 10.37 5.82 12.89
CA GLY A 160 9.60 6.12 14.10
C GLY A 160 8.15 5.70 13.94
N ASP A 161 7.21 6.45 14.54
CA ASP A 161 5.79 6.08 14.55
C ASP A 161 4.90 6.95 13.65
N MET A 162 5.42 8.07 13.15
CA MET A 162 4.69 8.99 12.28
C MET A 162 5.45 9.17 10.97
N VAL A 163 4.70 9.22 9.86
CA VAL A 163 5.25 9.52 8.54
C VAL A 163 5.82 10.93 8.53
N LYS A 164 7.05 11.07 8.02
CA LYS A 164 7.75 12.34 7.86
C LYS A 164 8.17 12.51 6.41
N ALA A 165 8.23 13.76 5.96
CA ALA A 165 8.78 14.08 4.66
C ALA A 165 10.29 13.78 4.61
N LEU A 166 10.73 13.11 3.54
CA LEU A 166 12.15 12.88 3.26
C LEU A 166 12.88 14.22 3.12
N GLN A 167 14.11 14.28 3.64
CA GLN A 167 14.93 15.48 3.58
C GLN A 167 16.09 15.32 2.57
N PRO A 168 16.46 16.39 1.85
CA PRO A 168 15.76 17.67 1.74
C PRO A 168 14.45 17.53 0.94
N VAL A 169 13.45 18.35 1.24
CA VAL A 169 12.20 18.40 0.46
C VAL A 169 12.42 19.24 -0.79
N SER A 170 12.27 18.65 -1.96
CA SER A 170 12.42 19.35 -3.25
C SER A 170 11.20 20.22 -3.58
N GLU A 171 11.35 21.16 -4.51
CA GLU A 171 10.21 21.91 -5.06
C GLU A 171 9.21 21.01 -5.77
N TRP A 172 9.66 19.93 -6.40
CA TRP A 172 8.80 18.97 -7.08
C TRP A 172 7.95 18.18 -6.06
N THR A 173 8.57 17.69 -4.99
CA THR A 173 7.85 17.05 -3.88
C THR A 173 6.78 17.99 -3.30
N MET A 174 7.12 19.26 -3.05
CA MET A 174 6.14 20.24 -2.56
C MET A 174 4.99 20.46 -3.54
N ARG A 175 5.26 20.49 -4.85
CA ARG A 175 4.22 20.64 -5.89
C ARG A 175 3.29 19.43 -5.91
N VAL A 176 3.84 18.21 -5.98
CA VAL A 176 3.06 16.96 -6.03
C VAL A 176 2.17 16.82 -4.80
N MET A 177 2.71 17.10 -3.61
CA MET A 177 1.95 17.02 -2.37
C MET A 177 0.83 18.08 -2.31
N ARG A 178 1.05 19.28 -2.88
CA ARG A 178 0.04 20.34 -2.93
C ARG A 178 -1.08 20.05 -3.93
N GLU A 179 -0.76 19.40 -5.05
CA GLU A 179 -1.72 19.10 -6.12
C GLU A 179 -2.54 17.82 -5.86
N ALA A 180 -2.11 16.99 -4.92
CA ALA A 180 -2.88 15.85 -4.48
C ALA A 180 -4.22 16.30 -3.86
N VAL A 181 -5.30 15.66 -4.29
CA VAL A 181 -6.67 15.90 -3.78
C VAL A 181 -6.90 15.17 -2.46
N GLY A 182 -6.13 14.10 -2.22
CA GLY A 182 -6.14 13.36 -0.97
C GLY A 182 -4.82 12.63 -0.78
N ILE A 183 -4.38 12.56 0.48
CA ILE A 183 -3.21 11.80 0.91
C ILE A 183 -3.57 11.15 2.24
N ASP A 184 -3.23 9.88 2.37
CA ASP A 184 -3.25 9.16 3.62
C ASP A 184 -2.01 8.30 3.72
N ALA A 185 -1.28 8.38 4.84
CA ALA A 185 -0.04 7.65 4.99
C ALA A 185 0.19 7.23 6.43
N ALA A 186 0.64 5.98 6.60
CA ALA A 186 0.93 5.41 7.90
C ALA A 186 2.09 4.41 7.84
N ILE A 187 2.80 4.31 8.95
CA ILE A 187 3.78 3.26 9.18
C ILE A 187 3.07 2.10 9.86
N TYR A 188 3.32 0.90 9.40
CA TYR A 188 2.82 -0.33 10.00
C TYR A 188 3.95 -1.30 10.29
N ARG A 189 3.78 -2.10 11.34
CA ARG A 189 4.69 -3.18 11.74
C ARG A 189 3.99 -4.52 11.63
N ALA A 190 4.67 -5.49 11.03
CA ALA A 190 4.15 -6.84 10.89
C ALA A 190 3.91 -7.42 12.29
N LEU A 191 2.74 -8.01 12.47
CA LEU A 191 2.46 -8.86 13.61
C LEU A 191 3.14 -10.20 13.34
N THR A 192 4.26 -10.46 14.02
CA THR A 192 4.88 -11.78 14.00
C THR A 192 3.91 -12.78 14.61
N SER A 193 3.55 -13.81 13.84
CA SER A 193 2.91 -15.03 14.35
C SER A 193 3.82 -15.79 15.30
#